data_AF-A0A8E2JM43-F1
#
_entry.id   AF-A0A8E2JM43-F1
#
_cell.length_a   1.000
_cell.length_b   1.000
_cell.length_c   1.000
_cell.angle_alpha   90.00
_cell.angle_beta   90.00
_cell.angle_gamma   90.00
#
_symmetry.space_group_name_H-M   'P 1'
#
loop_
_entity.id
_entity.type
_entity.pdbx_description
1 polymer ?
#
loop_
_entity_poly.entity_id
_entity_poly.type
_entity_poly.pdbx_seq_one_letter_code
_entity_poly.pdbx_strand_id
1 'polypeptide(L)'
;RILNQAMQTTSQPDDRHWISERMLNDAWDEIGLKCFNDGVGMGLGECEIKRLKRDFLITISILVSIRWSGWSAFRVNFLLNADKNSLRDTNLPVSDICSQQLRNYMTEQEATDFLEKQHVYLPEILQGKGAPMVSPERRLPYIKSKHLHIGDGASGRVFKEVIPSGCYSRDGYTNQACLVLCSIFRNILLTIQQTDINVARKEIFVGDGMGKREATNIELLRNSITKHDHILPIYAVYTYKDTLNIISELADDDLEVFLTGDQYDIIFSASQCLAKLLSETCNLAHALAFLHDRLRETDKNQILCHMDFHTRNILVKDTANDFKFVISDFGLAKVQRDPRDRQTPLNLQEVTKTNARRRAGTFLAPEVRTGSTSFVGRKSDVWSLACIVIRILIRGVLGREALNQFDQSRVNASKSKSKDYFYSRTQEGGCVINEAVEIWLSNLSSKSGQFVRRLLSNLR
;
A
#
# COMPACT_ATOMS: atom_id res chain seq x y z
N ARG A 1 -23.71 -29.68 7.57
CA ARG A 1 -24.87 -28.78 7.31
C ARG A 1 -24.44 -27.43 6.74
N ILE A 2 -23.41 -26.77 7.29
CA ILE A 2 -22.85 -25.52 6.72
C ILE A 2 -22.16 -25.76 5.36
N LEU A 3 -21.38 -26.83 5.19
CA LEU A 3 -20.81 -27.20 3.88
C LEU A 3 -21.87 -27.68 2.88
N ASN A 4 -22.88 -28.45 3.31
CA ASN A 4 -24.01 -28.81 2.44
C ASN A 4 -24.92 -27.62 2.12
N GLN A 5 -25.11 -26.65 3.02
CA GLN A 5 -25.78 -25.38 2.70
C GLN A 5 -24.91 -24.57 1.74
N ALA A 6 -23.62 -24.40 2.02
CA ALA A 6 -22.69 -23.71 1.13
C ALA A 6 -22.63 -24.36 -0.25
N MET A 7 -22.69 -25.70 -0.35
CA MET A 7 -22.68 -26.43 -1.63
C MET A 7 -24.05 -26.50 -2.33
N GLN A 8 -25.17 -26.36 -1.61
CA GLN A 8 -26.54 -26.40 -2.18
C GLN A 8 -27.08 -25.00 -2.53
N THR A 9 -26.67 -23.94 -1.83
CA THR A 9 -27.07 -22.55 -2.15
C THR A 9 -26.14 -21.88 -3.16
N THR A 10 -25.01 -22.51 -3.51
CA THR A 10 -24.12 -21.99 -4.55
C THR A 10 -24.04 -22.97 -5.71
N SER A 11 -24.85 -22.74 -6.74
CA SER A 11 -24.51 -23.11 -8.10
C SER A 11 -23.10 -22.59 -8.38
N GLN A 12 -22.11 -23.49 -8.35
CA GLN A 12 -20.67 -23.19 -8.24
C GLN A 12 -20.31 -22.46 -6.95
N PRO A 13 -19.18 -22.78 -6.26
CA PRO A 13 -18.62 -21.91 -5.23
C PRO A 13 -18.37 -20.56 -5.89
N ASP A 14 -19.32 -19.67 -5.68
CA ASP A 14 -19.37 -18.34 -6.24
C ASP A 14 -18.02 -17.69 -5.93
N ASP A 15 -17.41 -17.02 -6.91
CA ASP A 15 -16.16 -16.24 -6.77
C ASP A 15 -16.24 -15.14 -5.68
N ARG A 16 -17.31 -15.11 -4.88
CA ARG A 16 -17.72 -14.07 -3.93
C ARG A 16 -17.13 -14.20 -2.53
N HIS A 17 -16.61 -15.37 -2.10
CA HIS A 17 -16.06 -15.49 -0.74
C HIS A 17 -14.73 -16.26 -0.73
N TRP A 18 -13.68 -15.59 -0.24
CA TRP A 18 -12.45 -16.27 0.18
C TRP A 18 -12.73 -16.96 1.51
N ILE A 19 -12.25 -18.20 1.66
CA ILE A 19 -12.47 -19.01 2.86
C ILE A 19 -11.19 -18.97 3.69
N SER A 20 -11.22 -18.24 4.81
CA SER A 20 -10.07 -18.14 5.70
C SER A 20 -9.79 -19.44 6.43
N GLU A 21 -8.57 -19.64 6.91
CA GLU A 21 -8.25 -20.78 7.80
C GLU A 21 -9.15 -20.78 9.04
N ARG A 22 -9.51 -19.59 9.56
CA ARG A 22 -10.48 -19.47 10.65
C ARG A 22 -11.86 -19.97 10.23
N MET A 23 -12.36 -19.56 9.07
CA MET A 23 -13.65 -20.03 8.54
C MET A 23 -13.63 -21.55 8.30
N LEU A 24 -12.50 -22.09 7.86
CA LEU A 24 -12.32 -23.54 7.74
C LEU A 24 -12.36 -24.22 9.12
N ASN A 25 -11.68 -23.67 10.13
CA ASN A 25 -11.69 -24.21 11.48
C ASN A 25 -13.07 -24.15 12.15
N ASP A 26 -13.84 -23.10 11.86
CA ASP A 26 -15.22 -22.92 12.33
C ASP A 26 -16.18 -23.86 11.59
N ALA A 27 -16.00 -24.04 10.26
CA ALA A 27 -16.80 -24.96 9.46
C ALA A 27 -16.52 -26.43 9.78
N TRP A 28 -15.29 -26.74 10.18
CA TRP A 28 -14.79 -28.06 10.58
C TRP A 28 -14.45 -28.07 12.08
N ASP A 29 -15.43 -27.72 12.90
CA ASP A 29 -15.34 -27.95 14.34
C ASP A 29 -15.20 -29.47 14.65
N GLU A 30 -14.82 -29.81 15.89
CA GLU A 30 -14.58 -31.21 16.24
C GLU A 30 -15.84 -32.08 16.05
N ILE A 31 -17.01 -31.51 16.30
CA ILE A 31 -18.31 -32.18 16.12
C ILE A 31 -18.57 -32.41 14.63
N GLY A 32 -18.39 -31.40 13.79
CA GLY A 32 -18.60 -31.45 12.35
C GLY A 32 -17.67 -32.44 11.67
N LEU A 33 -16.39 -32.49 12.05
CA LEU A 33 -15.44 -33.47 11.53
C LEU A 33 -15.80 -34.90 11.96
N LYS A 34 -16.26 -35.11 13.19
CA LYS A 34 -16.72 -36.42 13.67
C LYS A 34 -17.96 -36.89 12.91
N CYS A 35 -18.98 -36.03 12.78
CA CYS A 35 -20.16 -36.33 11.99
C CYS A 35 -19.83 -36.61 10.51
N PHE A 36 -18.88 -35.88 9.94
CA PHE A 36 -18.42 -36.11 8.58
C PHE A 36 -17.71 -37.47 8.45
N ASN A 37 -16.76 -37.77 9.35
CA ASN A 37 -16.07 -39.07 9.42
C ASN A 37 -17.04 -40.25 9.43
N ASP A 38 -18.07 -40.17 10.26
CA ASP A 38 -19.06 -41.22 10.42
C ASP A 38 -19.97 -41.29 9.17
N GLY A 39 -20.34 -40.15 8.60
CA GLY A 39 -21.23 -40.05 7.45
C GLY A 39 -20.61 -40.52 6.12
N VAL A 40 -19.31 -40.31 5.90
CA VAL A 40 -18.60 -40.76 4.69
C VAL A 40 -17.83 -42.06 4.86
N GLY A 41 -17.84 -42.63 6.07
CA GLY A 41 -17.24 -43.94 6.35
C GLY A 41 -15.71 -43.96 6.31
N MET A 42 -15.03 -42.89 6.77
CA MET A 42 -13.56 -42.86 6.80
C MET A 42 -12.97 -43.78 7.89
N GLY A 43 -13.74 -44.08 8.95
CA GLY A 43 -13.32 -45.00 10.02
C GLY A 43 -12.15 -44.48 10.86
N LEU A 44 -12.05 -43.16 11.07
CA LEU A 44 -11.02 -42.53 11.88
C LEU A 44 -11.37 -42.55 13.37
N GLY A 45 -10.36 -42.77 14.22
CA GLY A 45 -10.47 -42.59 15.67
C GLY A 45 -10.28 -41.13 16.11
N GLU A 46 -10.56 -40.82 17.38
CA GLU A 46 -10.50 -39.44 17.89
C GLU A 46 -9.12 -38.77 17.72
N CYS A 47 -8.03 -39.51 17.93
CA CYS A 47 -6.68 -38.99 17.72
C CYS A 47 -6.41 -38.67 16.25
N GLU A 48 -6.96 -39.46 15.33
CA GLU A 48 -6.83 -39.24 13.88
C GLU A 48 -7.67 -38.04 13.44
N ILE A 49 -8.87 -37.84 14.01
CA ILE A 49 -9.70 -36.63 13.77
C ILE A 49 -8.96 -35.36 14.24
N LYS A 50 -8.27 -35.39 15.38
CA LYS A 50 -7.45 -34.26 15.83
C LYS A 50 -6.28 -33.99 14.86
N ARG A 51 -5.64 -35.04 14.36
CA ARG A 51 -4.58 -34.93 13.34
C ARG A 51 -5.12 -34.36 12.03
N LEU A 52 -6.30 -34.81 11.62
CA LEU A 52 -7.03 -34.36 10.44
C LEU A 52 -7.24 -32.85 10.46
N LYS A 53 -7.75 -32.34 11.59
CA LYS A 53 -7.97 -30.90 11.81
C LYS A 53 -6.68 -30.08 11.76
N ARG A 54 -5.56 -30.66 12.18
CA ARG A 54 -4.26 -29.97 12.26
C ARG A 54 -3.51 -29.90 10.93
N ASP A 55 -3.54 -31.00 10.17
CA ASP A 55 -2.61 -31.24 9.05
C ASP A 55 -3.27 -31.37 7.67
N PHE A 56 -4.61 -31.52 7.59
CA PHE A 56 -5.34 -31.87 6.36
C PHE A 56 -6.62 -31.05 6.16
N LEU A 57 -6.80 -29.95 6.88
CA LEU A 57 -8.03 -29.17 6.88
C LEU A 57 -8.31 -28.55 5.50
N ILE A 58 -7.27 -28.03 4.85
CA ILE A 58 -7.36 -27.48 3.49
C ILE A 58 -7.59 -28.62 2.50
N THR A 59 -6.79 -29.68 2.57
CA THR A 59 -6.90 -30.84 1.68
C THR A 59 -8.32 -31.41 1.69
N ILE A 60 -8.92 -31.63 2.85
CA ILE A 60 -10.28 -32.18 2.96
C ILE A 60 -11.32 -31.22 2.40
N SER A 61 -11.14 -29.93 2.64
CA SER A 61 -12.06 -28.91 2.08
C SER A 61 -12.04 -28.93 0.55
N ILE A 62 -10.87 -29.13 -0.05
CA ILE A 62 -10.73 -29.32 -1.50
C ILE A 62 -11.43 -30.62 -1.94
N LEU A 63 -11.12 -31.75 -1.30
CA LEU A 63 -11.70 -33.07 -1.62
C LEU A 63 -13.24 -33.06 -1.56
N VAL A 64 -13.81 -32.42 -0.55
CA VAL A 64 -15.27 -32.24 -0.43
C VAL A 64 -15.81 -31.38 -1.57
N SER A 65 -15.10 -30.32 -1.94
CA SER A 65 -15.53 -29.40 -3.01
C SER A 65 -15.57 -30.05 -4.38
N ILE A 66 -14.60 -30.92 -4.67
CA ILE A 66 -14.54 -31.68 -5.92
C ILE A 66 -15.40 -32.96 -5.87
N ARG A 67 -16.10 -33.21 -4.75
CA ARG A 67 -16.93 -34.39 -4.53
C ARG A 67 -16.16 -35.71 -4.68
N TRP A 68 -14.93 -35.75 -4.19
CA TRP A 68 -14.10 -36.95 -4.20
C TRP A 68 -14.84 -38.13 -3.56
N SER A 69 -14.74 -39.31 -4.15
CA SER A 69 -15.54 -40.48 -3.74
C SER A 69 -14.77 -41.50 -2.89
N GLY A 70 -13.43 -41.40 -2.84
CA GLY A 70 -12.54 -42.38 -2.22
C GLY A 70 -12.44 -42.34 -0.68
N TRP A 71 -13.44 -41.79 0.03
CA TRP A 71 -13.37 -41.54 1.48
C TRP A 71 -13.06 -42.77 2.34
N SER A 72 -13.54 -43.95 1.96
CA SER A 72 -13.26 -45.21 2.67
C SER A 72 -11.76 -45.58 2.67
N ALA A 73 -11.02 -45.13 1.65
CA ALA A 73 -9.58 -45.35 1.54
C ALA A 73 -8.76 -44.19 2.13
N PHE A 74 -9.40 -43.10 2.59
CA PHE A 74 -8.70 -41.90 3.06
C PHE A 74 -7.69 -42.20 4.17
N ARG A 75 -8.10 -42.99 5.17
CA ARG A 75 -7.25 -43.36 6.30
C ARG A 75 -5.93 -44.02 5.85
N VAL A 76 -6.04 -44.99 4.95
CA VAL A 76 -4.88 -45.73 4.44
C VAL A 76 -4.01 -44.82 3.58
N ASN A 77 -4.63 -44.10 2.64
CA ASN A 77 -3.94 -43.32 1.63
C ASN A 77 -3.27 -42.07 2.17
N PHE A 78 -3.90 -41.35 3.12
CA PHE A 78 -3.45 -40.04 3.56
C PHE A 78 -2.87 -40.01 4.98
N LEU A 79 -3.27 -40.92 5.88
CA LEU A 79 -2.85 -40.89 7.29
C LEU A 79 -1.80 -41.95 7.63
N LEU A 80 -2.01 -43.20 7.20
CA LEU A 80 -1.12 -44.33 7.49
C LEU A 80 0.09 -44.35 6.55
N ASN A 81 -0.12 -44.18 5.25
CA ASN A 81 0.95 -44.13 4.25
C ASN A 81 1.53 -42.71 4.04
N ALA A 82 1.40 -41.85 5.05
CA ALA A 82 1.73 -40.44 4.95
C ALA A 82 3.25 -40.20 4.90
N ASP A 83 3.88 -40.38 3.75
CA ASP A 83 5.28 -40.06 3.48
C ASP A 83 5.51 -38.53 3.31
N LYS A 84 6.76 -38.14 2.99
CA LYS A 84 7.11 -36.73 2.69
C LYS A 84 6.31 -36.16 1.50
N ASN A 85 5.72 -37.02 0.67
CA ASN A 85 4.95 -36.68 -0.51
C ASN A 85 3.42 -36.76 -0.28
N SER A 86 2.95 -36.93 0.95
CA SER A 86 1.51 -36.89 1.25
C SER A 86 0.88 -35.53 0.96
N LEU A 87 -0.41 -35.51 0.59
CA LEU A 87 -1.23 -34.30 0.37
C LEU A 87 -1.62 -33.61 1.70
N ARG A 88 -0.64 -33.34 2.55
CA ARG A 88 -0.79 -32.53 3.75
C ARG A 88 -0.92 -31.06 3.36
N ASP A 89 -1.60 -30.28 4.19
CA ASP A 89 -1.76 -28.84 3.98
C ASP A 89 -0.39 -28.12 3.85
N THR A 90 0.64 -28.62 4.55
CA THR A 90 2.01 -28.07 4.49
C THR A 90 2.72 -28.32 3.15
N ASN A 91 2.24 -29.28 2.36
CA ASN A 91 2.81 -29.68 1.08
C ASN A 91 2.04 -29.08 -0.11
N LEU A 92 1.05 -28.22 0.15
CA LEU A 92 0.31 -27.49 -0.87
C LEU A 92 0.98 -26.14 -1.20
N PRO A 93 0.80 -25.60 -2.42
CA PRO A 93 0.06 -26.20 -3.53
C PRO A 93 0.83 -27.33 -4.22
N VAL A 94 0.08 -28.22 -4.88
CA VAL A 94 0.64 -29.22 -5.78
C VAL A 94 0.90 -28.58 -7.14
N SER A 95 2.08 -28.82 -7.71
CA SER A 95 2.54 -28.12 -8.92
C SER A 95 2.09 -28.76 -10.24
N ASP A 96 1.70 -30.03 -10.25
CA ASP A 96 1.39 -30.77 -11.49
C ASP A 96 0.44 -31.95 -11.24
N ILE A 97 -0.44 -32.23 -12.21
CA ILE A 97 -1.25 -33.46 -12.35
C ILE A 97 -0.33 -34.68 -12.29
N CYS A 98 0.88 -34.55 -12.85
CA CYS A 98 1.86 -35.62 -12.88
C CYS A 98 2.56 -35.91 -11.55
N SER A 99 2.29 -35.12 -10.50
CA SER A 99 2.78 -35.45 -9.16
C SER A 99 2.31 -36.87 -8.81
N GLN A 100 3.25 -37.73 -8.41
CA GLN A 100 2.93 -39.07 -7.88
C GLN A 100 1.89 -38.99 -6.74
N GLN A 101 1.82 -37.83 -6.09
CA GLN A 101 0.92 -37.48 -5.01
C GLN A 101 -0.56 -37.50 -5.42
N LEU A 102 -0.94 -37.09 -6.64
CA LEU A 102 -2.34 -37.08 -7.08
C LEU A 102 -2.71 -38.38 -7.82
N ARG A 103 -1.83 -38.87 -8.71
CA ARG A 103 -2.10 -40.09 -9.51
C ARG A 103 -2.35 -41.35 -8.69
N ASN A 104 -1.75 -41.45 -7.51
CA ASN A 104 -1.89 -42.63 -6.66
C ASN A 104 -3.26 -42.71 -5.95
N TYR A 105 -3.98 -41.58 -5.87
CA TYR A 105 -5.17 -41.49 -5.01
C TYR A 105 -6.42 -40.96 -5.73
N MET A 106 -6.29 -40.48 -6.97
CA MET A 106 -7.35 -39.82 -7.73
C MET A 106 -7.31 -40.20 -9.20
N THR A 107 -8.47 -40.14 -9.86
CA THR A 107 -8.55 -40.15 -11.32
C THR A 107 -7.94 -38.89 -11.94
N GLU A 108 -7.62 -38.91 -13.24
CA GLU A 108 -7.08 -37.71 -13.92
C GLU A 108 -8.05 -36.51 -13.84
N GLN A 109 -9.35 -36.76 -13.91
CA GLN A 109 -10.36 -35.70 -13.76
C GLN A 109 -10.37 -35.11 -12.35
N GLU A 110 -10.40 -35.95 -11.31
CA GLU A 110 -10.36 -35.49 -9.91
C GLU A 110 -9.06 -34.75 -9.60
N ALA A 111 -7.93 -35.20 -10.15
CA ALA A 111 -6.64 -34.53 -10.00
C ALA A 111 -6.65 -33.13 -10.67
N THR A 112 -7.25 -33.01 -11.85
CA THR A 112 -7.43 -31.73 -12.54
C THR A 112 -8.30 -30.78 -11.71
N ASP A 113 -9.46 -31.26 -11.25
CA ASP A 113 -10.38 -30.48 -10.41
C ASP A 113 -9.70 -30.07 -9.09
N PHE A 114 -8.88 -30.94 -8.49
CA PHE A 114 -8.11 -30.62 -7.28
C PHE A 114 -7.13 -29.47 -7.52
N LEU A 115 -6.39 -29.51 -8.62
CA LEU A 115 -5.40 -28.47 -8.95
C LEU A 115 -6.04 -27.12 -9.22
N GLU A 116 -7.20 -27.09 -9.87
CA GLU A 116 -7.94 -25.85 -10.07
C GLU A 116 -8.50 -25.35 -8.73
N LYS A 117 -9.05 -26.24 -7.91
CA LYS A 117 -9.75 -25.87 -6.68
C LYS A 117 -8.83 -25.50 -5.52
N GLN A 118 -7.59 -25.98 -5.49
CA GLN A 118 -6.65 -25.66 -4.40
C GLN A 118 -6.44 -24.14 -4.24
N HIS A 119 -6.46 -23.39 -5.34
CA HIS A 119 -6.28 -21.94 -5.33
C HIS A 119 -7.46 -21.17 -4.70
N VAL A 120 -8.62 -21.82 -4.54
CA VAL A 120 -9.75 -21.25 -3.78
C VAL A 120 -9.44 -21.17 -2.29
N TYR A 121 -8.68 -22.14 -1.79
CA TYR A 121 -8.36 -22.35 -0.37
C TYR A 121 -6.95 -21.88 0.01
N LEU A 122 -6.07 -21.69 -0.98
CA LEU A 122 -4.68 -21.25 -0.80
C LEU A 122 -4.49 -19.85 -1.39
N PRO A 123 -4.77 -18.78 -0.61
CA PRO A 123 -4.48 -17.42 -1.07
C PRO A 123 -2.98 -17.21 -1.22
N GLU A 124 -2.61 -16.29 -2.10
CA GLU A 124 -1.25 -15.77 -2.16
C GLU A 124 -0.89 -15.07 -0.84
N ILE A 125 0.31 -15.29 -0.33
CA ILE A 125 0.79 -14.62 0.88
C ILE A 125 1.66 -13.46 0.44
N LEU A 126 1.22 -12.23 0.73
CA LEU A 126 1.99 -11.06 0.34
C LEU A 126 3.23 -10.94 1.22
N GLN A 127 4.38 -10.84 0.56
CA GLN A 127 5.67 -10.71 1.22
C GLN A 127 6.11 -9.24 1.28
N GLY A 128 6.68 -8.84 2.42
CA GLY A 128 7.26 -7.52 2.60
C GLY A 128 8.56 -7.29 1.82
N LYS A 129 9.20 -8.37 1.35
CA LYS A 129 10.46 -8.32 0.58
C LYS A 129 10.26 -8.87 -0.83
N GLY A 130 11.03 -8.32 -1.77
CA GLY A 130 10.97 -8.67 -3.20
C GLY A 130 9.71 -8.16 -3.90
N ALA A 131 9.66 -8.34 -5.22
CA ALA A 131 8.52 -8.01 -6.06
C ALA A 131 8.17 -9.23 -6.93
N PRO A 132 7.63 -10.31 -6.32
CA PRO A 132 7.40 -11.55 -7.03
C PRO A 132 6.35 -11.40 -8.13
N MET A 133 6.49 -12.22 -9.17
CA MET A 133 5.41 -12.44 -10.14
C MET A 133 4.48 -13.51 -9.56
N VAL A 134 3.24 -13.11 -9.26
CA VAL A 134 2.20 -14.00 -8.76
C VAL A 134 1.57 -14.70 -9.95
N SER A 135 1.42 -16.03 -9.85
CA SER A 135 0.85 -16.81 -10.95
C SER A 135 -0.61 -16.43 -11.21
N PRO A 136 -1.09 -16.38 -12.47
CA PRO A 136 -2.46 -16.00 -12.78
C PRO A 136 -3.54 -16.89 -12.15
N GLU A 137 -3.18 -18.13 -11.81
CA GLU A 137 -4.05 -19.14 -11.20
C GLU A 137 -4.19 -18.91 -9.69
N ARG A 138 -3.25 -18.18 -9.07
CA ARG A 138 -3.28 -17.87 -7.64
C ARG A 138 -4.36 -16.84 -7.33
N ARG A 139 -5.10 -17.10 -6.25
CA ARG A 139 -6.05 -16.15 -5.69
C ARG A 139 -5.32 -15.11 -4.83
N LEU A 140 -5.51 -13.84 -5.14
CA LEU A 140 -5.00 -12.75 -4.31
C LEU A 140 -5.73 -12.69 -2.95
N PRO A 141 -5.05 -12.29 -1.87
CA PRO A 141 -5.59 -12.35 -0.50
C PRO A 141 -6.47 -11.13 -0.18
N TYR A 142 -7.47 -10.85 -1.02
CA TYR A 142 -8.40 -9.75 -0.82
C TYR A 142 -9.81 -10.24 -0.57
N ILE A 143 -10.47 -9.64 0.42
CA ILE A 143 -11.90 -9.86 0.65
C ILE A 143 -12.69 -9.10 -0.44
N LYS A 144 -13.14 -9.81 -1.47
CA LYS A 144 -13.83 -9.24 -2.65
C LYS A 144 -15.03 -8.35 -2.30
N SER A 145 -15.80 -8.68 -1.25
CA SER A 145 -16.94 -7.86 -0.80
C SER A 145 -16.54 -6.52 -0.19
N LYS A 146 -15.26 -6.35 0.18
CA LYS A 146 -14.70 -5.11 0.72
C LYS A 146 -13.82 -4.37 -0.30
N HIS A 147 -13.73 -4.87 -1.53
CA HIS A 147 -13.03 -4.22 -2.63
C HIS A 147 -13.73 -2.91 -3.00
N LEU A 148 -13.00 -1.81 -2.94
CA LEU A 148 -13.55 -0.48 -3.24
C LEU A 148 -12.53 0.32 -4.06
N HIS A 149 -12.92 0.81 -5.23
CA HIS A 149 -12.14 1.80 -5.96
C HIS A 149 -12.21 3.15 -5.23
N ILE A 150 -11.05 3.74 -4.92
CA ILE A 150 -10.96 4.97 -4.13
C ILE A 150 -10.28 6.13 -4.89
N GLY A 151 -9.73 5.87 -6.07
CA GLY A 151 -9.20 6.95 -6.90
C GLY A 151 -8.45 6.50 -8.14
N ASP A 152 -8.26 7.45 -9.06
CA ASP A 152 -7.44 7.30 -10.26
C ASP A 152 -6.26 8.27 -10.16
N GLY A 153 -5.05 7.72 -10.15
CA GLY A 153 -3.81 8.49 -10.21
C GLY A 153 -3.30 8.64 -11.65
N ALA A 154 -2.29 9.48 -11.85
CA ALA A 154 -1.67 9.66 -13.16
C ALA A 154 -0.98 8.40 -13.70
N SER A 155 -0.58 7.48 -12.80
CA SER A 155 0.13 6.24 -13.14
C SER A 155 -0.71 4.96 -12.97
N GLY A 156 -1.95 5.04 -12.48
CA GLY A 156 -2.74 3.85 -12.22
C GLY A 156 -3.98 4.08 -11.37
N ARG A 157 -4.64 2.99 -10.98
CA ARG A 157 -5.87 2.99 -10.17
C ARG A 157 -5.56 2.61 -8.73
N VAL A 158 -6.29 3.19 -7.77
CA VAL A 158 -6.12 2.90 -6.35
C VAL A 158 -7.40 2.29 -5.79
N PHE A 159 -7.24 1.20 -5.05
CA PHE A 159 -8.32 0.46 -4.41
C PHE A 159 -8.07 0.37 -2.90
N LYS A 160 -9.12 0.49 -2.11
CA LYS A 160 -9.15 0.00 -0.73
C LYS A 160 -9.42 -1.49 -0.77
N GLU A 161 -8.52 -2.25 -0.16
CA GLU A 161 -8.61 -3.69 -0.02
C GLU A 161 -8.53 -4.07 1.45
N VAL A 162 -9.01 -5.28 1.76
CA VAL A 162 -8.85 -5.86 3.09
C VAL A 162 -8.10 -7.17 2.95
N ILE A 163 -6.91 -7.21 3.56
CA ILE A 163 -6.08 -8.42 3.63
C ILE A 163 -6.39 -9.13 4.94
N PRO A 164 -6.85 -10.38 4.89
CA PRO A 164 -7.11 -11.16 6.08
C PRO A 164 -5.87 -11.46 6.91
N SER A 165 -6.06 -11.72 8.20
CA SER A 165 -4.98 -12.21 9.07
C SER A 165 -4.33 -13.49 8.48
N GLY A 166 -3.01 -13.59 8.62
CA GLY A 166 -2.21 -14.71 8.10
C GLY A 166 -1.81 -14.61 6.63
N CYS A 167 -2.40 -13.69 5.85
CA CYS A 167 -2.12 -13.54 4.41
C CYS A 167 -1.09 -12.44 4.07
N TYR A 168 -0.42 -11.89 5.08
CA TYR A 168 0.65 -10.91 4.94
C TYR A 168 1.83 -11.25 5.86
N SER A 169 3.06 -11.09 5.33
CA SER A 169 4.31 -11.31 6.06
C SER A 169 5.23 -10.11 5.96
N ARG A 170 5.51 -9.45 7.09
CA ARG A 170 6.31 -8.21 7.14
C ARG A 170 7.80 -8.43 6.89
N ASP A 171 8.38 -9.52 7.41
CA ASP A 171 9.84 -9.71 7.44
C ASP A 171 10.36 -10.77 6.45
N GLY A 172 9.49 -11.31 5.59
CA GLY A 172 9.81 -12.48 4.75
C GLY A 172 9.84 -13.80 5.53
N TYR A 173 9.86 -13.73 6.86
CA TYR A 173 9.41 -14.82 7.72
C TYR A 173 7.89 -14.84 7.65
N THR A 174 7.35 -15.60 6.70
CA THR A 174 5.94 -15.93 6.74
C THR A 174 5.61 -16.50 8.11
N ASN A 175 4.40 -16.20 8.59
CA ASN A 175 3.76 -17.06 9.55
C ASN A 175 3.69 -18.51 9.05
N GLN A 176 4.02 -18.83 7.79
CA GLN A 176 4.25 -20.20 7.36
C GLN A 176 5.46 -20.85 8.04
N ALA A 177 6.55 -20.12 8.32
CA ALA A 177 7.62 -20.64 9.18
C ALA A 177 7.16 -20.78 10.65
N CYS A 178 6.25 -19.93 11.15
CA CYS A 178 5.62 -20.08 12.48
C CYS A 178 4.46 -21.10 12.53
N LEU A 179 3.84 -21.43 11.40
CA LEU A 179 2.87 -22.51 11.21
C LEU A 179 3.62 -23.84 11.07
N VAL A 180 4.86 -23.81 10.59
CA VAL A 180 5.80 -24.95 10.50
C VAL A 180 6.56 -25.16 11.81
N LEU A 181 6.81 -24.13 12.62
CA LEU A 181 7.47 -24.25 13.91
C LEU A 181 6.46 -24.49 15.05
N CYS A 182 6.22 -25.77 15.30
CA CYS A 182 5.59 -26.34 16.49
C CYS A 182 4.11 -25.97 16.71
N SER A 183 3.25 -26.98 16.82
CA SER A 183 1.82 -26.86 17.15
C SER A 183 1.50 -26.06 18.41
N ILE A 184 2.50 -25.83 19.28
CA ILE A 184 2.40 -25.04 20.51
C ILE A 184 2.53 -23.53 20.23
N PHE A 185 3.38 -23.11 19.28
CA PHE A 185 3.53 -21.70 18.90
C PHE A 185 2.43 -21.23 17.94
N ARG A 186 1.80 -22.13 17.20
CA ARG A 186 0.66 -21.83 16.30
C ARG A 186 -0.48 -21.13 17.06
N ASN A 187 -0.86 -21.61 18.24
CA ASN A 187 -1.91 -20.98 19.05
C ASN A 187 -1.48 -19.63 19.66
N ILE A 188 -0.20 -19.48 20.03
CA ILE A 188 0.33 -18.24 20.61
C ILE A 188 0.46 -17.15 19.54
N LEU A 189 0.96 -17.46 18.34
CA LEU A 189 1.05 -16.52 17.21
C LEU A 189 -0.33 -16.15 16.63
N LEU A 190 -1.26 -17.11 16.57
CA LEU A 190 -2.67 -16.84 16.23
C LEU A 190 -3.33 -15.88 17.24
N THR A 191 -2.79 -15.75 18.45
CA THR A 191 -3.28 -14.80 19.46
C THR A 191 -2.66 -13.41 19.29
N ILE A 192 -1.51 -13.28 18.62
CA ILE A 192 -0.71 -12.04 18.57
C ILE A 192 -0.95 -11.20 17.30
N GLN A 193 -1.54 -11.76 16.23
CA GLN A 193 -1.95 -10.98 15.04
C GLN A 193 -3.39 -11.32 14.60
N GLN A 194 -4.38 -10.71 15.25
CA GLN A 194 -5.80 -11.11 15.12
C GLN A 194 -6.72 -10.19 14.32
N THR A 195 -6.21 -9.33 13.45
CA THR A 195 -7.11 -8.44 12.70
C THR A 195 -6.75 -8.40 11.23
N ASP A 196 -7.79 -8.52 10.40
CA ASP A 196 -7.74 -8.10 9.00
C ASP A 196 -7.12 -6.70 8.91
N ILE A 197 -6.28 -6.46 7.90
CA ILE A 197 -5.66 -5.16 7.67
C ILE A 197 -6.32 -4.47 6.48
N ASN A 198 -6.72 -3.22 6.67
CA ASN A 198 -7.15 -2.36 5.57
C ASN A 198 -5.90 -1.78 4.88
N VAL A 199 -5.86 -1.85 3.55
CA VAL A 199 -4.71 -1.39 2.77
C VAL A 199 -5.16 -0.62 1.53
N ALA A 200 -4.28 0.24 1.03
CA ALA A 200 -4.40 0.80 -0.31
C ALA A 200 -3.60 -0.04 -1.30
N ARG A 201 -4.25 -0.52 -2.36
CA ARG A 201 -3.65 -1.20 -3.50
C ARG A 201 -3.62 -0.27 -4.71
N LYS A 202 -2.43 0.16 -5.11
CA LYS A 202 -2.21 0.89 -6.37
C LYS A 202 -1.86 -0.10 -7.48
N GLU A 203 -2.64 -0.10 -8.54
CA GLU A 203 -2.49 -0.95 -9.72
C GLU A 203 -2.01 -0.13 -10.91
N ILE A 204 -0.87 -0.52 -11.47
CA ILE A 204 -0.17 0.19 -12.55
C ILE A 204 0.03 -0.78 -13.72
N PHE A 205 -0.31 -0.37 -14.94
CA PHE A 205 -0.09 -1.19 -16.13
C PHE A 205 1.40 -1.24 -16.49
N VAL A 206 1.94 -2.44 -16.68
CA VAL A 206 3.38 -2.66 -16.91
C VAL A 206 3.85 -2.10 -18.27
N GLY A 207 2.93 -1.94 -19.23
CA GLY A 207 3.21 -1.40 -20.56
C GLY A 207 3.67 0.07 -20.60
N ASP A 208 3.42 0.85 -19.56
CA ASP A 208 3.57 2.30 -19.61
C ASP A 208 4.99 2.82 -19.31
N GLY A 209 5.96 1.95 -19.02
CA GLY A 209 7.35 2.30 -18.66
C GLY A 209 7.50 3.07 -17.32
N MET A 210 6.44 3.77 -16.89
CA MET A 210 6.28 4.45 -15.61
C MET A 210 6.27 3.45 -14.45
N GLY A 211 5.60 2.30 -14.61
CA GLY A 211 5.56 1.24 -13.61
C GLY A 211 6.94 0.68 -13.24
N LYS A 212 7.86 0.55 -14.22
CA LYS A 212 9.23 0.11 -13.94
C LYS A 212 9.99 1.09 -13.04
N ARG A 213 9.82 2.40 -13.29
CA ARG A 213 10.47 3.44 -12.48
C ARG A 213 9.90 3.49 -11.07
N GLU A 214 8.57 3.44 -10.96
CA GLU A 214 7.89 3.42 -9.66
C GLU A 214 8.31 2.19 -8.84
N ALA A 215 8.36 1.00 -9.46
CA ALA A 215 8.85 -0.23 -8.80
C ALA A 215 10.26 -0.06 -8.23
N THR A 216 11.20 0.49 -8.99
CA THR A 216 12.58 0.72 -8.54
C THR A 216 12.65 1.68 -7.34
N ASN A 217 11.90 2.79 -7.40
CA ASN A 217 11.88 3.76 -6.30
C ASN A 217 11.23 3.16 -5.05
N ILE A 218 10.17 2.37 -5.20
CA ILE A 218 9.52 1.67 -4.09
C ILE A 218 10.44 0.61 -3.49
N GLU A 219 11.15 -0.16 -4.32
CA GLU A 219 12.09 -1.18 -3.85
C GLU A 219 13.19 -0.55 -3.00
N LEU A 220 13.76 0.58 -3.45
CA LEU A 220 14.71 1.37 -2.65
C LEU A 220 14.12 1.77 -1.29
N LEU A 221 12.91 2.35 -1.28
CA LEU A 221 12.27 2.81 -0.04
C LEU A 221 11.99 1.65 0.92
N ARG A 222 11.58 0.49 0.42
CA ARG A 222 11.36 -0.71 1.24
C ARG A 222 12.66 -1.30 1.76
N ASN A 223 13.69 -1.39 0.93
CA ASN A 223 14.99 -1.96 1.29
C ASN A 223 15.88 -1.00 2.09
N SER A 224 15.47 0.27 2.20
CA SER A 224 16.21 1.25 3.00
C SER A 224 16.27 0.82 4.47
N ILE A 225 17.48 0.84 5.04
CA ILE A 225 17.73 0.53 6.46
C ILE A 225 17.27 1.66 7.39
N THR A 226 17.11 2.86 6.83
CA THR A 226 16.59 4.04 7.49
C THR A 226 15.13 4.22 7.14
N LYS A 227 14.26 4.56 8.10
CA LYS A 227 12.84 4.83 7.88
C LYS A 227 12.46 6.18 8.47
N HIS A 228 11.37 6.76 7.96
CA HIS A 228 10.81 8.00 8.48
C HIS A 228 9.30 7.88 8.59
N ASP A 229 8.76 8.30 9.72
CA ASP A 229 7.35 8.12 10.06
C ASP A 229 6.38 8.88 9.16
N HIS A 230 6.84 9.96 8.51
CA HIS A 230 6.06 10.77 7.57
C HIS A 230 6.31 10.42 6.09
N ILE A 231 6.76 9.20 5.83
CA ILE A 231 6.79 8.59 4.49
C ILE A 231 5.83 7.41 4.50
N LEU A 232 4.97 7.30 3.49
CA LEU A 232 3.94 6.27 3.41
C LEU A 232 4.55 4.86 3.51
N PRO A 233 4.16 4.04 4.51
CA PRO A 233 4.61 2.66 4.60
C PRO A 233 4.11 1.83 3.41
N ILE A 234 5.03 1.12 2.77
CA ILE A 234 4.74 0.20 1.68
C ILE A 234 4.91 -1.22 2.20
N TYR A 235 3.80 -1.95 2.25
CA TYR A 235 3.71 -3.29 2.82
C TYR A 235 4.17 -4.37 1.87
N ALA A 236 3.81 -4.30 0.59
CA ALA A 236 4.16 -5.32 -0.40
C ALA A 236 4.17 -4.75 -1.81
N VAL A 237 4.87 -5.42 -2.72
CA VAL A 237 4.85 -5.15 -4.16
C VAL A 237 4.81 -6.50 -4.85
N TYR A 238 3.99 -6.65 -5.88
CA TYR A 238 3.96 -7.86 -6.69
C TYR A 238 3.45 -7.55 -8.10
N THR A 239 3.80 -8.40 -9.05
CA THR A 239 3.21 -8.35 -10.40
C THR A 239 2.14 -9.43 -10.49
N TYR A 240 0.97 -9.08 -10.98
CA TYR A 240 -0.10 -10.04 -11.23
C TYR A 240 -0.72 -9.74 -12.59
N LYS A 241 -0.67 -10.74 -13.49
CA LYS A 241 -0.96 -10.56 -14.92
C LYS A 241 -0.10 -9.40 -15.46
N ASP A 242 -0.70 -8.44 -16.17
CA ASP A 242 0.02 -7.31 -16.79
C ASP A 242 0.09 -6.06 -15.90
N THR A 243 -0.12 -6.21 -14.59
CA THR A 243 -0.18 -5.10 -13.63
C THR A 243 0.84 -5.24 -12.50
N LEU A 244 1.54 -4.15 -12.21
CA LEU A 244 2.29 -3.97 -10.98
C LEU A 244 1.33 -3.49 -9.89
N ASN A 245 1.35 -4.18 -8.75
CA ASN A 245 0.51 -3.89 -7.61
C ASN A 245 1.37 -3.47 -6.43
N ILE A 246 1.09 -2.30 -5.87
CA ILE A 246 1.78 -1.74 -4.70
C ILE A 246 0.77 -1.69 -3.55
N ILE A 247 1.09 -2.36 -2.45
CA ILE A 247 0.29 -2.39 -1.24
C ILE A 247 0.91 -1.47 -0.22
N SER A 248 0.14 -0.52 0.25
CA SER A 248 0.56 0.50 1.20
C SER A 248 -0.46 0.65 2.33
N GLU A 249 -0.03 1.33 3.37
CA GLU A 249 -0.94 1.75 4.43
C GLU A 249 -2.11 2.56 3.85
N LEU A 250 -3.33 2.23 4.28
CA LEU A 250 -4.51 3.02 3.91
C LEU A 250 -4.48 4.35 4.66
N ALA A 251 -4.71 5.44 3.94
CA ALA A 251 -4.98 6.76 4.51
C ALA A 251 -6.46 7.12 4.32
N ASP A 252 -6.92 8.11 5.08
CA ASP A 252 -8.31 8.55 5.06
C ASP A 252 -8.57 9.47 3.86
N ASP A 253 -7.70 10.46 3.66
CA ASP A 253 -7.81 11.45 2.58
C ASP A 253 -6.43 11.97 2.12
N ASP A 254 -6.43 12.84 1.11
CA ASP A 254 -5.24 13.62 0.71
C ASP A 254 -5.31 15.07 1.24
N LEU A 255 -4.15 15.74 1.29
CA LEU A 255 -4.05 17.09 1.87
C LEU A 255 -4.87 18.13 1.10
N GLU A 256 -5.13 17.93 -0.20
CA GLU A 256 -6.00 18.83 -0.96
C GLU A 256 -7.44 18.73 -0.45
N VAL A 257 -7.94 17.51 -0.31
CA VAL A 257 -9.29 17.25 0.24
C VAL A 257 -9.37 17.79 1.67
N PHE A 258 -8.36 17.51 2.49
CA PHE A 258 -8.30 17.99 3.86
C PHE A 258 -8.34 19.53 3.94
N LEU A 259 -7.51 20.25 3.16
CA LEU A 259 -7.45 21.71 3.23
C LEU A 259 -8.71 22.39 2.69
N THR A 260 -9.36 21.81 1.69
CA THR A 260 -10.52 22.41 1.00
C THR A 260 -11.88 21.94 1.54
N GLY A 261 -11.90 20.81 2.24
CA GLY A 261 -13.09 20.16 2.76
C GLY A 261 -13.51 20.59 4.18
N ASP A 262 -14.67 20.07 4.57
CA ASP A 262 -15.29 20.25 5.89
C ASP A 262 -14.58 19.45 7.00
N GLN A 263 -13.87 18.39 6.64
CA GLN A 263 -13.13 17.54 7.57
C GLN A 263 -12.14 18.36 8.43
N TYR A 264 -11.48 19.35 7.83
CA TYR A 264 -10.65 20.29 8.57
C TYR A 264 -11.44 20.96 9.70
N ASP A 265 -12.62 21.52 9.41
CA ASP A 265 -13.39 22.27 10.41
C ASP A 265 -14.01 21.33 11.48
N ILE A 266 -14.26 20.06 11.15
CA ILE A 266 -14.70 19.02 12.09
C ILE A 266 -13.58 18.69 13.09
N ILE A 267 -12.37 18.43 12.58
CA ILE A 267 -11.19 18.09 13.40
C ILE A 267 -10.69 19.30 14.20
N PHE A 268 -10.84 20.53 13.65
CA PHE A 268 -10.23 21.75 14.18
C PHE A 268 -11.15 22.58 15.09
N SER A 269 -12.28 22.01 15.56
CA SER A 269 -13.16 22.65 16.54
C SER A 269 -12.53 22.89 17.92
N ALA A 270 -11.33 22.36 18.19
CA ALA A 270 -10.55 22.56 19.41
C ALA A 270 -9.35 23.52 19.22
N SER A 271 -9.07 24.36 20.23
CA SER A 271 -7.98 25.36 20.29
C SER A 271 -6.55 24.80 20.14
N GLN A 272 -6.40 23.48 20.03
CA GLN A 272 -5.20 22.67 19.73
C GLN A 272 -4.56 22.83 18.35
N CYS A 273 -5.33 23.29 17.37
CA CYS A 273 -5.22 22.70 16.04
C CYS A 273 -4.20 23.39 15.10
N LEU A 274 -3.90 24.68 15.30
CA LEU A 274 -2.84 25.36 14.54
C LEU A 274 -1.44 24.85 14.92
N ALA A 275 -1.17 24.64 16.21
CA ALA A 275 0.11 24.13 16.67
C ALA A 275 0.40 22.73 16.08
N LYS A 276 -0.63 21.87 16.05
CA LYS A 276 -0.54 20.56 15.40
C LYS A 276 -0.30 20.68 13.90
N LEU A 277 -1.02 21.56 13.20
CA LEU A 277 -0.82 21.78 11.76
C LEU A 277 0.60 22.25 11.43
N LEU A 278 1.17 23.15 12.25
CA LEU A 278 2.55 23.60 12.12
C LEU A 278 3.53 22.45 12.40
N SER A 279 3.28 21.65 13.44
CA SER A 279 4.08 20.46 13.76
C SER A 279 4.11 19.48 12.58
N GLU A 280 2.97 19.17 11.98
CA GLU A 280 2.91 18.27 10.81
C GLU A 280 3.60 18.88 9.59
N THR A 281 3.53 20.19 9.42
CA THR A 281 4.26 20.90 8.37
C THR A 281 5.78 20.80 8.57
N CYS A 282 6.25 20.93 9.81
CA CYS A 282 7.65 20.69 10.17
C CYS A 282 8.05 19.23 9.89
N ASN A 283 7.17 18.28 10.22
CA ASN A 283 7.40 16.86 9.96
C ASN A 283 7.49 16.53 8.46
N LEU A 284 6.71 17.21 7.60
CA LEU A 284 6.85 17.12 6.14
C LEU A 284 8.21 17.63 5.66
N ALA A 285 8.66 18.78 6.17
CA ALA A 285 10.00 19.30 5.85
C ALA A 285 11.10 18.32 6.30
N HIS A 286 10.96 17.73 7.48
CA HIS A 286 11.89 16.73 8.00
C HIS A 286 11.90 15.43 7.18
N ALA A 287 10.74 14.98 6.71
CA ALA A 287 10.61 13.84 5.81
C ALA A 287 11.25 14.11 4.44
N LEU A 288 11.06 15.31 3.90
CA LEU A 288 11.66 15.69 2.63
C LEU A 288 13.19 15.79 2.74
N ALA A 289 13.70 16.39 3.82
CA ALA A 289 15.13 16.40 4.12
C ALA A 289 15.68 14.98 4.33
N PHE A 290 14.89 14.09 4.93
CA PHE A 290 15.25 12.67 5.04
C PHE A 290 15.45 12.02 3.66
N LEU A 291 14.51 12.23 2.73
CA LEU A 291 14.61 11.71 1.36
C LEU A 291 15.83 12.28 0.62
N HIS A 292 16.12 13.56 0.85
CA HIS A 292 17.21 14.25 0.17
C HIS A 292 18.59 13.81 0.66
N ASP A 293 18.77 13.59 1.97
CA ASP A 293 20.12 13.52 2.54
C ASP A 293 20.38 12.31 3.48
N ARG A 294 19.35 11.53 3.84
CA ARG A 294 19.47 10.48 4.88
C ARG A 294 18.96 9.09 4.47
N LEU A 295 18.49 8.94 3.25
CA LEU A 295 18.02 7.65 2.75
C LEU A 295 19.22 6.72 2.50
N ARG A 296 19.23 5.56 3.14
CA ARG A 296 20.32 4.58 3.02
C ARG A 296 19.83 3.24 2.54
N GLU A 297 20.46 2.69 1.51
CA GLU A 297 20.24 1.33 1.03
C GLU A 297 21.52 0.53 1.30
N THR A 298 21.45 -0.46 2.18
CA THR A 298 22.65 -1.15 2.70
C THR A 298 23.66 -0.13 3.26
N ASP A 299 24.88 -0.06 2.70
CA ASP A 299 25.94 0.85 3.13
C ASP A 299 26.05 2.12 2.28
N LYS A 300 25.12 2.35 1.34
CA LYS A 300 25.20 3.48 0.39
C LYS A 300 24.17 4.54 0.69
N ASN A 301 24.60 5.80 0.65
CA ASN A 301 23.73 6.95 0.76
C ASN A 301 23.04 7.22 -0.59
N GLN A 302 21.74 7.46 -0.54
CA GLN A 302 20.90 7.71 -1.69
C GLN A 302 20.23 9.08 -1.51
N ILE A 303 20.23 9.85 -2.57
CA ILE A 303 19.49 11.11 -2.69
C ILE A 303 18.23 10.79 -3.49
N LEU A 304 17.06 10.93 -2.87
CA LEU A 304 15.78 10.81 -3.54
C LEU A 304 15.12 12.20 -3.63
N CYS A 305 14.98 12.71 -4.85
CA CYS A 305 14.14 13.88 -5.10
C CYS A 305 12.73 13.40 -5.45
N HIS A 306 11.70 13.91 -4.77
CA HIS A 306 10.32 13.48 -4.93
C HIS A 306 9.80 13.81 -6.33
N MET A 307 10.12 15.01 -6.82
CA MET A 307 9.85 15.46 -8.19
C MET A 307 8.35 15.59 -8.53
N ASP A 308 7.43 15.18 -7.68
CA ASP A 308 6.00 15.50 -7.86
C ASP A 308 5.34 15.89 -6.54
N PHE A 309 6.04 16.75 -5.79
CA PHE A 309 5.60 17.12 -4.45
C PHE A 309 4.47 18.16 -4.54
N HIS A 310 3.26 17.75 -4.14
CA HIS A 310 2.05 18.57 -4.14
C HIS A 310 1.05 18.04 -3.11
N THR A 311 -0.01 18.79 -2.83
CA THR A 311 -1.03 18.45 -1.81
C THR A 311 -1.66 17.07 -2.01
N ARG A 312 -2.01 16.67 -3.23
CA ARG A 312 -2.59 15.32 -3.49
C ARG A 312 -1.62 14.14 -3.28
N ASN A 313 -0.31 14.39 -3.16
CA ASN A 313 0.73 13.38 -2.86
C ASN A 313 1.18 13.46 -1.39
N ILE A 314 0.39 14.15 -0.55
CA ILE A 314 0.52 14.13 0.90
C ILE A 314 -0.79 13.56 1.41
N LEU A 315 -0.75 12.38 2.02
CA LEU A 315 -1.93 11.75 2.58
C LEU A 315 -2.12 12.21 4.03
N VAL A 316 -3.39 12.30 4.44
CA VAL A 316 -3.81 12.61 5.79
C VAL A 316 -4.37 11.34 6.41
N LYS A 317 -3.82 11.00 7.57
CA LYS A 317 -4.25 9.84 8.36
C LYS A 317 -4.87 10.31 9.65
N ASP A 318 -6.13 9.97 9.87
CA ASP A 318 -6.82 10.18 11.11
C ASP A 318 -6.35 9.15 12.14
N THR A 319 -6.10 9.62 13.33
CA THR A 319 -5.78 8.85 14.53
C THR A 319 -6.79 9.27 15.60
N ALA A 320 -7.00 8.44 16.63
CA ALA A 320 -8.18 8.49 17.51
C ALA A 320 -8.64 9.89 17.99
N ASN A 321 -7.77 10.91 18.05
CA ASN A 321 -8.12 12.34 18.16
C ASN A 321 -7.08 13.28 17.50
N ASP A 322 -6.33 12.82 16.51
CA ASP A 322 -5.23 13.58 15.89
C ASP A 322 -5.08 13.21 14.41
N PHE A 323 -4.30 13.95 13.64
CA PHE A 323 -4.02 13.60 12.24
C PHE A 323 -2.52 13.57 11.96
N LYS A 324 -2.13 12.88 10.89
CA LYS A 324 -0.74 12.77 10.46
C LYS A 324 -0.60 12.94 8.97
N PHE A 325 0.35 13.76 8.54
CA PHE A 325 0.70 13.90 7.13
C PHE A 325 1.79 12.91 6.73
N VAL A 326 1.59 12.20 5.62
CA VAL A 326 2.59 11.26 5.08
C VAL A 326 2.82 11.51 3.59
N ILE A 327 4.09 11.57 3.17
CA ILE A 327 4.46 11.73 1.76
C ILE A 327 4.20 10.42 1.01
N SER A 328 3.52 10.50 -0.12
CA SER A 328 3.14 9.36 -0.98
C SER A 328 3.50 9.61 -2.44
N ASP A 329 3.31 8.59 -3.27
CA ASP A 329 3.53 8.58 -4.74
C ASP A 329 4.94 8.97 -5.21
N PHE A 330 5.81 7.97 -5.25
CA PHE A 330 7.19 8.11 -5.73
C PHE A 330 7.36 7.73 -7.21
N GLY A 331 6.29 7.68 -8.01
CA GLY A 331 6.35 7.23 -9.41
C GLY A 331 7.23 8.12 -10.31
N LEU A 332 7.32 9.41 -9.98
CA LEU A 332 8.17 10.38 -10.68
C LEU A 332 9.48 10.69 -9.97
N ALA A 333 9.71 10.10 -8.78
CA ALA A 333 10.90 10.36 -8.00
C ALA A 333 12.18 9.98 -8.76
N LYS A 334 13.25 10.69 -8.43
CA LYS A 334 14.58 10.51 -9.01
C LYS A 334 15.55 10.14 -7.90
N VAL A 335 16.17 8.97 -8.08
CA VAL A 335 17.17 8.43 -7.18
C VAL A 335 18.55 8.66 -7.77
N GLN A 336 19.49 9.04 -6.92
CA GLN A 336 20.89 9.15 -7.26
C GLN A 336 21.76 8.74 -6.08
N ARG A 337 22.89 8.12 -6.38
CA ARG A 337 23.90 7.85 -5.36
C ARG A 337 24.51 9.15 -4.86
N ASP A 338 24.73 9.23 -3.56
CA ASP A 338 25.38 10.38 -2.97
C ASP A 338 26.78 10.59 -3.59
N PRO A 339 27.07 11.78 -4.16
CA PRO A 339 28.40 12.09 -4.67
C PRO A 339 29.49 11.98 -3.60
N ARG A 340 29.15 12.13 -2.31
CA ARG A 340 30.08 11.99 -1.18
C ARG A 340 30.59 10.56 -1.00
N ASP A 341 29.87 9.56 -1.52
CA ASP A 341 30.33 8.16 -1.54
C ASP A 341 31.33 7.90 -2.71
N ARG A 342 31.60 8.90 -3.56
CA ARG A 342 32.67 8.85 -4.57
C ARG A 342 33.92 9.56 -4.03
N GLN A 343 35.09 8.94 -4.20
CA GLN A 343 36.39 9.51 -3.81
C GLN A 343 36.78 10.78 -4.59
N THR A 344 35.93 11.28 -5.50
CA THR A 344 36.14 12.52 -6.24
C THR A 344 35.09 13.57 -5.85
N PRO A 345 35.49 14.81 -5.50
CA PRO A 345 34.56 15.85 -5.10
C PRO A 345 33.81 16.35 -6.34
N LEU A 346 32.65 15.74 -6.62
CA LEU A 346 31.68 16.33 -7.54
C LEU A 346 30.96 17.44 -6.81
N ASN A 347 30.92 18.64 -7.41
CA ASN A 347 30.11 19.75 -6.93
C ASN A 347 28.68 19.26 -6.68
N LEU A 348 28.22 19.29 -5.42
CA LEU A 348 26.86 18.94 -4.99
C LEU A 348 25.74 19.70 -5.75
N GLN A 349 26.11 20.73 -6.52
CA GLN A 349 25.26 21.56 -7.36
C GLN A 349 25.15 21.09 -8.83
N GLU A 350 26.05 20.25 -9.35
CA GLU A 350 26.03 19.77 -10.76
C GLU A 350 25.22 18.48 -10.98
N VAL A 351 24.55 18.03 -9.94
CA VAL A 351 24.11 16.64 -9.78
C VAL A 351 22.73 16.38 -10.42
N THR A 352 22.06 17.39 -10.94
CA THR A 352 20.68 17.33 -11.44
C THR A 352 20.56 17.52 -12.96
N LYS A 353 21.32 16.74 -13.74
CA LYS A 353 21.07 16.61 -15.19
C LYS A 353 19.89 15.66 -15.44
N THR A 354 18.66 16.15 -15.48
CA THR A 354 17.49 15.32 -15.82
C THR A 354 16.57 15.97 -16.85
N ASN A 355 16.30 15.25 -17.94
CA ASN A 355 15.26 15.59 -18.92
C ASN A 355 13.87 15.29 -18.33
N ALA A 356 13.32 16.22 -17.55
CA ALA A 356 12.00 16.07 -16.94
C ALA A 356 11.06 17.19 -17.44
N ARG A 357 10.61 17.12 -18.70
CA ARG A 357 9.41 17.87 -19.10
C ARG A 357 8.21 17.22 -18.41
N ARG A 358 7.66 17.88 -17.38
CA ARG A 358 6.44 17.44 -16.68
C ARG A 358 5.20 18.12 -17.23
N ARG A 359 4.03 17.53 -16.94
CA ARG A 359 2.74 18.22 -17.13
C ARG A 359 2.72 19.47 -16.25
N ALA A 360 2.08 20.53 -16.74
CA ALA A 360 1.88 21.76 -15.98
C ALA A 360 1.17 21.44 -14.66
N GLY A 361 1.63 22.02 -13.55
CA GLY A 361 1.04 21.81 -12.23
C GLY A 361 1.30 22.99 -11.30
N THR A 362 0.38 23.23 -10.38
CA THR A 362 0.36 24.41 -9.52
C THR A 362 1.64 24.62 -8.71
N PHE A 363 2.18 23.53 -8.19
CA PHE A 363 3.35 23.52 -7.31
C PHE A 363 4.68 23.40 -8.06
N LEU A 364 4.64 23.37 -9.40
CA LEU A 364 5.82 23.13 -10.23
C LEU A 364 6.81 24.30 -10.13
N ALA A 365 8.06 24.01 -9.82
CA ALA A 365 9.11 25.02 -9.77
C ALA A 365 9.46 25.59 -11.17
N PRO A 366 9.88 26.86 -11.29
CA PRO A 366 10.10 27.51 -12.58
C PRO A 366 11.15 26.83 -13.45
N GLU A 367 12.23 26.31 -12.85
CA GLU A 367 13.34 25.63 -13.52
C GLU A 367 12.93 24.30 -14.18
N VAL A 368 11.87 23.65 -13.68
CA VAL A 368 11.35 22.42 -14.28
C VAL A 368 10.66 22.70 -15.61
N ARG A 369 10.03 23.87 -15.74
CA ARG A 369 9.27 24.27 -16.93
C ARG A 369 10.15 24.93 -18.01
N THR A 370 11.21 25.62 -17.62
CA THR A 370 12.16 26.23 -18.59
C THR A 370 12.95 25.18 -19.36
N GLY A 371 12.93 23.92 -18.92
CA GLY A 371 13.66 22.84 -19.59
C GLY A 371 15.18 23.03 -19.49
N SER A 372 15.66 23.87 -18.55
CA SER A 372 17.06 23.91 -18.17
C SER A 372 17.37 22.59 -17.46
N THR A 373 17.87 21.63 -18.24
CA THR A 373 18.06 20.24 -17.83
C THR A 373 19.06 20.06 -16.70
N SER A 374 19.76 21.13 -16.29
CA SER A 374 20.91 21.09 -15.39
C SER A 374 20.62 21.32 -13.89
N PHE A 375 19.39 21.70 -13.49
CA PHE A 375 19.13 22.13 -12.10
C PHE A 375 17.88 21.55 -11.42
N VAL A 376 17.18 20.58 -12.03
CA VAL A 376 15.92 20.05 -11.47
C VAL A 376 16.19 18.95 -10.42
N GLY A 377 15.79 19.16 -9.17
CA GLY A 377 15.96 18.18 -8.07
C GLY A 377 15.54 18.74 -6.72
N ARG A 378 16.41 18.64 -5.70
CA ARG A 378 16.10 19.02 -4.30
C ARG A 378 15.45 20.40 -4.17
N LYS A 379 16.00 21.41 -4.86
CA LYS A 379 15.47 22.79 -4.84
C LYS A 379 14.04 22.89 -5.37
N SER A 380 13.68 22.06 -6.34
CA SER A 380 12.33 22.00 -6.90
C SER A 380 11.34 21.43 -5.88
N ASP A 381 11.73 20.41 -5.11
CA ASP A 381 10.88 19.89 -4.03
C ASP A 381 10.72 20.93 -2.90
N VAL A 382 11.77 21.69 -2.58
CA VAL A 382 11.70 22.79 -1.59
C VAL A 382 10.76 23.90 -2.06
N TRP A 383 10.80 24.26 -3.34
CA TRP A 383 9.83 25.19 -3.93
C TRP A 383 8.39 24.70 -3.77
N SER A 384 8.14 23.43 -4.13
CA SER A 384 6.84 22.79 -3.94
C SER A 384 6.39 22.84 -2.49
N LEU A 385 7.27 22.50 -1.54
CA LEU A 385 6.99 22.55 -0.11
C LEU A 385 6.60 23.96 0.33
N ALA A 386 7.33 25.00 -0.10
CA ALA A 386 6.99 26.39 0.23
C ALA A 386 5.58 26.77 -0.25
N CYS A 387 5.21 26.38 -1.48
CA CYS A 387 3.87 26.61 -2.02
C CYS A 387 2.78 25.93 -1.17
N ILE A 388 3.03 24.70 -0.71
CA ILE A 388 2.12 23.93 0.16
C ILE A 388 2.00 24.60 1.53
N VAL A 389 3.12 24.99 2.14
CA VAL A 389 3.17 25.68 3.45
C VAL A 389 2.33 26.95 3.43
N ILE A 390 2.41 27.76 2.36
CA ILE A 390 1.58 28.97 2.21
C ILE A 390 0.09 28.63 2.30
N ARG A 391 -0.37 27.61 1.57
CA ARG A 391 -1.78 27.19 1.58
C ARG A 391 -2.21 26.65 2.93
N ILE A 392 -1.37 25.84 3.58
CA ILE A 392 -1.60 25.34 4.95
C ILE A 392 -1.78 26.51 5.92
N LEU A 393 -0.88 27.50 5.88
CA LEU A 393 -0.93 28.66 6.78
C LEU A 393 -2.17 29.52 6.53
N ILE A 394 -2.54 29.76 5.28
CA ILE A 394 -3.75 30.51 4.95
C ILE A 394 -4.98 29.78 5.49
N ARG A 395 -5.09 28.46 5.23
CA ARG A 395 -6.22 27.66 5.73
C ARG A 395 -6.30 27.69 7.24
N GLY A 396 -5.19 27.49 7.93
CA GLY A 396 -5.18 27.35 9.39
C GLY A 396 -5.25 28.66 10.18
N VAL A 397 -4.93 29.80 9.57
CA VAL A 397 -4.98 31.10 10.25
C VAL A 397 -6.19 31.93 9.81
N LEU A 398 -6.53 31.88 8.53
CA LEU A 398 -7.55 32.75 7.94
C LEU A 398 -8.83 31.99 7.55
N GLY A 399 -8.79 30.66 7.47
CA GLY A 399 -9.92 29.81 7.15
C GLY A 399 -10.07 29.51 5.66
N ARG A 400 -11.06 28.68 5.32
CA ARG A 400 -11.29 28.18 3.96
C ARG A 400 -11.53 29.29 2.93
N GLU A 401 -12.35 30.26 3.28
CA GLU A 401 -12.72 31.34 2.36
C GLU A 401 -11.50 32.16 1.92
N ALA A 402 -10.58 32.42 2.84
CA ALA A 402 -9.33 33.10 2.53
C ALA A 402 -8.41 32.24 1.64
N LEU A 403 -8.38 30.92 1.82
CA LEU A 403 -7.66 30.01 0.92
C LEU A 403 -8.23 30.06 -0.50
N ASN A 404 -9.55 30.01 -0.63
CA ASN A 404 -10.22 30.08 -1.93
C ASN A 404 -9.94 31.41 -2.63
N GLN A 405 -10.03 32.53 -1.91
CA GLN A 405 -9.70 33.86 -2.44
C GLN A 405 -8.25 33.96 -2.86
N PHE A 406 -7.32 33.38 -2.08
CA PHE A 406 -5.91 33.35 -2.45
C PHE A 406 -5.66 32.55 -3.73
N ASP A 407 -6.23 31.35 -3.83
CA ASP A 407 -6.10 30.49 -5.02
C ASP A 407 -6.72 31.17 -6.26
N GLN A 408 -7.89 31.79 -6.14
CA GLN A 408 -8.49 32.58 -7.23
C GLN A 408 -7.65 33.80 -7.62
N SER A 409 -7.12 34.54 -6.63
CA SER A 409 -6.27 35.71 -6.90
C SER A 409 -5.01 35.33 -7.67
N ARG A 410 -4.42 34.18 -7.33
CA ARG A 410 -3.23 33.62 -8.00
C ARG A 410 -3.52 33.23 -9.45
N VAL A 411 -4.69 32.65 -9.73
CA VAL A 411 -5.16 32.36 -11.08
C VAL A 411 -5.39 33.65 -11.87
N ASN A 412 -6.06 34.65 -11.28
CA ASN A 412 -6.40 35.91 -11.94
C ASN A 412 -5.17 36.77 -12.27
N ALA A 413 -4.16 36.76 -11.39
CA ALA A 413 -2.87 37.43 -11.63
C ALA A 413 -2.02 36.75 -12.72
N SER A 414 -2.37 35.52 -13.11
CA SER A 414 -1.66 34.81 -14.17
C SER A 414 -2.00 35.40 -15.53
N LYS A 415 -0.99 35.96 -16.22
CA LYS A 415 -1.12 36.51 -17.59
C LYS A 415 -1.57 35.46 -18.63
N SER A 416 -1.52 34.17 -18.27
CA SER A 416 -2.02 33.06 -19.08
C SER A 416 -3.22 32.45 -18.36
N LYS A 417 -4.43 32.68 -18.89
CA LYS A 417 -5.73 32.24 -18.34
C LYS A 417 -5.89 30.72 -18.09
N SER A 418 -4.86 29.92 -18.38
CA SER A 418 -4.89 28.46 -18.24
C SER A 418 -3.82 27.90 -17.29
N LYS A 419 -3.10 28.75 -16.54
CA LYS A 419 -1.93 28.30 -15.78
C LYS A 419 -1.88 28.91 -14.37
N ASP A 420 -2.30 28.11 -13.40
CA ASP A 420 -2.30 28.42 -11.97
C ASP A 420 -0.92 28.19 -11.34
N TYR A 421 0.03 29.13 -11.41
CA TYR A 421 1.36 28.97 -10.82
C TYR A 421 1.66 29.99 -9.71
N PHE A 422 2.59 29.63 -8.82
CA PHE A 422 3.17 30.53 -7.82
C PHE A 422 4.21 31.52 -8.38
N TYR A 423 4.45 31.50 -9.70
CA TYR A 423 5.36 32.41 -10.40
C TYR A 423 4.79 32.82 -11.77
N SER A 424 5.28 33.94 -12.29
CA SER A 424 4.98 34.47 -13.62
C SER A 424 6.25 34.56 -14.46
N ARG A 425 6.15 34.38 -15.78
CA ARG A 425 7.29 34.62 -16.69
C ARG A 425 7.42 36.09 -17.04
N THR A 426 8.65 36.59 -17.06
CA THR A 426 8.97 37.92 -17.56
C THR A 426 9.14 37.88 -19.08
N GLN A 427 9.06 39.05 -19.72
CA GLN A 427 9.29 39.18 -21.16
C GLN A 427 10.71 38.79 -21.57
N GLU A 428 11.68 38.99 -20.65
CA GLU A 428 13.10 38.65 -20.81
C GLU A 428 13.41 37.16 -20.62
N GLY A 429 12.40 36.31 -20.43
CA GLY A 429 12.56 34.86 -20.25
C GLY A 429 12.86 34.41 -18.82
N GLY A 430 12.94 35.34 -17.87
CA GLY A 430 13.05 35.07 -16.43
C GLY A 430 11.71 34.64 -15.79
N CYS A 431 11.76 34.34 -14.49
CA CYS A 431 10.59 34.06 -13.67
C CYS A 431 10.58 34.96 -12.43
N VAL A 432 9.44 35.54 -12.12
CA VAL A 432 9.19 36.34 -10.90
C VAL A 432 8.07 35.71 -10.10
N ILE A 433 7.97 36.02 -8.81
CA ILE A 433 6.88 35.53 -7.97
C ILE A 433 5.53 36.04 -8.52
N ASN A 434 4.48 35.23 -8.38
CA ASN A 434 3.14 35.65 -8.76
C ASN A 434 2.69 36.83 -7.88
N GLU A 435 2.13 37.88 -8.47
CA GLU A 435 1.74 39.10 -7.77
C GLU A 435 0.85 38.84 -6.55
N ALA A 436 -0.11 37.91 -6.63
CA ALA A 436 -0.96 37.55 -5.50
C ALA A 436 -0.17 36.91 -4.35
N VAL A 437 0.87 36.13 -4.67
CA VAL A 437 1.78 35.52 -3.68
C VAL A 437 2.66 36.60 -3.04
N GLU A 438 3.16 37.55 -3.83
CA GLU A 438 4.00 38.66 -3.34
C GLU A 438 3.21 39.61 -2.43
N ILE A 439 1.97 39.94 -2.79
CA ILE A 439 1.04 40.70 -1.95
C ILE A 439 0.82 39.97 -0.61
N TRP A 440 0.58 38.66 -0.65
CA TRP A 440 0.39 37.86 0.55
C TRP A 440 1.65 37.86 1.45
N LEU A 441 2.83 37.63 0.89
CA LEU A 441 4.11 37.66 1.62
C LEU A 441 4.42 39.04 2.23
N SER A 442 4.07 40.11 1.52
CA SER A 442 4.22 41.48 2.00
C SER A 442 3.30 41.75 3.20
N ASN A 443 2.05 41.26 3.14
CA ASN A 443 1.10 41.35 4.24
C ASN A 443 1.51 40.52 5.47
N LEU A 444 2.17 39.37 5.26
CA LEU A 444 2.72 38.54 6.33
C LEU A 444 3.81 39.29 7.12
N SER A 445 4.61 40.11 6.43
CA SER A 445 5.71 40.89 7.03
C SER A 445 5.23 42.08 7.87
N SER A 446 3.96 42.46 7.75
CA SER A 446 3.35 43.54 8.53
C SER A 446 2.94 43.04 9.92
N LYS A 447 3.59 43.57 10.98
CA LYS A 447 3.27 43.26 12.39
C LYS A 447 1.82 43.61 12.78
N SER A 448 1.18 44.52 12.05
CA SER A 448 -0.23 44.91 12.24
C SER A 448 -1.20 44.14 11.34
N GLY A 449 -0.70 43.26 10.48
CA GLY A 449 -1.49 42.48 9.54
C GLY A 449 -2.48 41.53 10.24
N GLN A 450 -3.64 41.34 9.62
CA GLN A 450 -4.70 40.44 10.11
C GLN A 450 -4.18 39.02 10.36
N PHE A 451 -3.30 38.52 9.48
CA PHE A 451 -2.68 37.21 9.63
C PHE A 451 -1.88 37.09 10.92
N VAL A 452 -0.93 38.00 11.17
CA VAL A 452 -0.07 37.96 12.37
C VAL A 452 -0.91 38.05 13.64
N ARG A 453 -1.94 38.91 13.65
CA ARG A 453 -2.87 39.02 14.78
C ARG A 453 -3.62 37.72 15.06
N ARG A 454 -4.16 37.07 14.03
CA ARG A 454 -4.86 35.78 14.16
C ARG A 454 -3.93 34.62 14.49
N LEU A 455 -2.72 34.61 13.92
CA LEU A 455 -1.70 33.63 14.25
C LEU A 455 -1.35 33.71 15.74
N LEU A 456 -1.08 34.91 16.25
CA LEU A 456 -0.77 35.13 17.66
C LEU A 456 -1.95 34.83 18.60
N SER A 457 -3.19 35.06 18.16
CA SER A 457 -4.36 34.68 18.97
C SER A 457 -4.57 33.18 19.03
N ASN A 458 -4.26 32.44 17.96
CA ASN A 458 -4.45 30.99 17.87
C ASN A 458 -3.29 30.19 18.50
N LEU A 459 -2.16 30.85 18.81
CA LEU A 459 -1.01 30.27 19.51
C LEU A 459 -1.03 30.50 21.03
N ARG A 460 -1.97 31.33 21.52
CA ARG A 460 -2.23 31.55 22.95
C ARG A 460 -3.35 30.64 23.41
#